data_AF-A0A2W5Y9U6-F1
#
_entry.id   AF-A0A2W5Y9U6-F1
#
_cell.length_a   1.000
_cell.length_b   1.000
_cell.length_c   1.000
_cell.angle_alpha   90.00
_cell.angle_beta   90.00
_cell.angle_gamma   90.00
#
_symmetry.space_group_name_H-M   'P 1'
#
loop_
_entity.id
_entity.type
_entity.pdbx_description
1 polymer ?
#
loop_
_entity_poly.entity_id
_entity_poly.type
_entity_poly.pdbx_seq_one_letter_code
_entity_poly.pdbx_strand_id
1 'polypeptide(L)'
;MRRRPFRFGAVDLPAMDWSEQARRLEDLGFDVLLMPDRPQLPSALPALAAAAAVTKRLRVGTFVLAVARHQLEDVIRPAGGE
;
A
#
# COMPACT_ATOMS: atom_id res chain seq x y z
N MET A 1 -2.60 23.76 -19.83
CA MET A 1 -2.04 23.06 -18.65
C MET A 1 -2.95 21.89 -18.29
N ARG A 2 -2.45 20.66 -18.19
CA ARG A 2 -3.27 19.51 -17.76
C ARG A 2 -3.58 19.66 -16.27
N ARG A 3 -4.86 19.72 -15.89
CA ARG A 3 -5.26 19.60 -14.48
C ARG A 3 -4.87 18.22 -13.97
N ARG A 4 -4.02 18.16 -12.95
CA ARG A 4 -3.79 16.97 -12.14
C ARG A 4 -4.68 17.09 -10.90
N PRO A 5 -5.61 16.14 -10.65
CA PRO A 5 -6.39 16.15 -9.42
C PRO A 5 -5.46 16.16 -8.20
N PHE A 6 -5.76 17.00 -7.21
CA PHE A 6 -5.10 16.95 -5.92
C PHE A 6 -5.54 15.68 -5.18
N ARG A 7 -4.61 15.01 -4.49
CA ARG A 7 -4.84 13.72 -3.84
C ARG A 7 -4.34 13.74 -2.40
N PHE A 8 -5.01 13.00 -1.53
CA PHE A 8 -4.61 12.82 -0.15
C PHE A 8 -4.15 11.38 0.08
N GLY A 9 -3.00 11.22 0.73
CA GLY A 9 -2.44 9.92 1.10
C GLY A 9 -2.25 9.82 2.60
N ALA A 10 -2.44 8.62 3.14
CA ALA A 10 -2.15 8.29 4.53
C ALA A 10 -0.92 7.38 4.60
N VAL A 11 -0.04 7.63 5.55
CA VAL A 11 1.01 6.69 5.94
C VAL A 11 0.59 6.12 7.29
N ASP A 12 0.45 4.80 7.39
CA ASP A 12 -0.09 4.16 8.59
C ASP A 12 0.60 2.82 8.89
N LEU A 13 0.44 2.34 10.12
CA LEU A 13 0.99 1.08 10.60
C LEU A 13 -0.11 0.00 10.69
N PRO A 14 0.21 -1.26 10.36
CA PRO A 14 -0.78 -2.33 10.50
C PRO A 14 -1.08 -2.59 11.98
N ALA A 15 -2.36 -2.65 12.31
CA ALA A 15 -2.91 -3.02 13.61
C ALA A 15 -3.91 -4.17 13.46
N MET A 16 -4.50 -4.65 14.56
CA MET A 16 -5.47 -5.75 14.52
C MET A 16 -6.67 -5.48 13.59
N ASP A 17 -7.03 -4.21 13.43
CA ASP A 17 -8.16 -3.69 12.65
C ASP A 17 -7.74 -3.13 11.28
N TRP A 18 -6.59 -3.54 10.75
CA TRP A 18 -6.01 -3.00 9.52
C TRP A 18 -6.97 -2.95 8.32
N SER A 19 -7.80 -3.97 8.13
CA SER A 19 -8.81 -4.00 7.07
C SER A 19 -9.92 -2.97 7.27
N GLU A 20 -10.33 -2.71 8.51
CA GLU A 20 -11.33 -1.69 8.84
C GLU A 20 -10.75 -0.29 8.63
N GLN A 21 -9.50 -0.08 9.06
CA GLN A 21 -8.77 1.16 8.83
C GLN A 21 -8.65 1.48 7.32
N ALA A 22 -8.35 0.48 6.47
CA ALA A 22 -8.31 0.67 5.03
C ALA A 22 -9.68 1.11 4.45
N ARG A 23 -10.79 0.48 4.88
CA ARG A 23 -12.14 0.91 4.48
C ARG A 23 -12.44 2.33 4.94
N ARG A 24 -12.09 2.65 6.18
CA ARG A 24 -12.30 3.98 6.76
C ARG A 24 -11.56 5.05 5.97
N LEU A 25 -10.30 4.81 5.60
CA LEU A 25 -9.52 5.74 4.76
C LEU A 25 -10.17 5.93 3.39
N GLU A 26 -10.65 4.86 2.76
CA GLU A 26 -11.38 4.94 1.49
C GLU A 26 -12.69 5.74 1.60
N ASP A 27 -13.45 5.53 2.67
CA ASP A 27 -14.72 6.22 2.94
C ASP A 27 -14.52 7.70 3.25
N LEU A 28 -13.39 8.06 3.88
CA LEU A 28 -12.96 9.44 4.12
C LEU A 28 -12.43 10.14 2.85
N GLY A 29 -12.28 9.41 1.74
CA GLY A 29 -11.84 9.97 0.47
C GLY A 29 -10.32 10.03 0.28
N PHE A 30 -9.54 9.26 1.04
CA PHE A 30 -8.11 9.11 0.75
C PHE A 30 -7.90 8.33 -0.56
N ASP A 31 -6.92 8.77 -1.34
CA ASP A 31 -6.56 8.14 -2.61
C ASP A 31 -5.54 7.02 -2.44
N VAL A 32 -4.71 7.11 -1.39
CA VAL A 32 -3.53 6.25 -1.19
C VAL A 32 -3.35 5.90 0.29
N LEU A 33 -3.11 4.63 0.58
CA LEU A 33 -2.59 4.14 1.86
C LEU A 33 -1.18 3.60 1.66
N LEU A 34 -0.24 4.08 2.47
CA LEU A 34 1.14 3.64 2.45
C LEU A 34 1.55 3.01 3.78
N MET A 35 2.21 1.85 3.73
CA MET A 35 2.71 1.15 4.91
C MET A 35 4.24 1.15 4.96
N PRO A 36 4.88 1.53 6.09
CA PRO A 36 6.32 1.37 6.26
C PRO A 36 6.76 -0.10 6.21
N ASP A 37 7.88 -0.37 5.53
CA ASP A 37 8.50 -1.70 5.46
C ASP A 37 9.78 -1.71 6.31
N ARG A 38 9.66 -2.13 7.58
CA ARG A 38 10.76 -2.15 8.55
C ARG A 38 10.71 -3.40 9.44
N PRO A 39 11.85 -3.84 10.02
CA PRO A 39 11.96 -5.16 10.66
C PRO A 39 11.00 -5.44 11.81
N GLN A 40 10.51 -4.41 12.51
CA GLN A 40 9.63 -4.58 13.68
C GLN A 40 8.14 -4.53 13.31
N LEU A 41 7.81 -4.59 12.03
CA LEU A 41 6.44 -4.63 11.52
C LEU A 41 6.18 -5.97 10.81
N PRO A 42 4.91 -6.39 10.71
CA PRO A 42 4.49 -7.43 9.78
C PRO A 42 4.98 -7.15 8.36
N SER A 43 5.09 -8.20 7.54
CA SER A 43 5.48 -8.05 6.13
C SER A 43 4.50 -7.10 5.42
N ALA A 44 5.05 -6.09 4.73
CA ALA A 44 4.26 -5.05 4.10
C ALA A 44 3.43 -5.57 2.92
N LEU A 45 3.95 -6.53 2.14
CA LEU A 45 3.24 -7.04 0.97
C LEU A 45 1.92 -7.74 1.32
N PRO A 46 1.86 -8.73 2.25
CA PRO A 46 0.61 -9.32 2.69
C PRO A 46 -0.34 -8.31 3.36
N ALA A 47 0.19 -7.39 4.17
CA ALA A 47 -0.64 -6.38 4.82
C ALA A 47 -1.30 -5.44 3.81
N LEU A 48 -0.56 -4.97 2.80
CA LEU A 48 -1.10 -4.13 1.74
C LEU A 48 -2.06 -4.92 0.84
N ALA A 49 -1.81 -6.21 0.58
CA ALA A 49 -2.74 -7.08 -0.14
C ALA A 49 -4.08 -7.23 0.62
N ALA A 50 -4.03 -7.40 1.95
CA ALA A 50 -5.23 -7.47 2.78
C ALA A 50 -6.03 -6.15 2.76
N ALA A 51 -5.37 -4.99 2.78
CA ALA A 51 -6.01 -3.69 2.63
C ALA A 51 -6.65 -3.50 1.25
N ALA A 52 -5.94 -3.91 0.18
CA ALA A 52 -6.45 -3.85 -1.18
C ALA A 52 -7.66 -4.78 -1.39
N ALA A 53 -7.68 -5.94 -0.74
CA ALA A 53 -8.78 -6.91 -0.87
C ALA A 53 -10.12 -6.39 -0.33
N VAL A 54 -10.10 -5.42 0.59
CA VAL A 54 -11.30 -4.87 1.24
C VAL A 54 -11.68 -3.47 0.75
N THR A 55 -10.92 -2.90 -0.19
CA THR A 55 -11.15 -1.56 -0.77
C THR A 55 -11.32 -1.67 -2.28
N LYS A 56 -11.93 -0.66 -2.92
CA LYS A 56 -12.26 -0.69 -4.36
C LYS A 56 -11.49 0.32 -5.19
N ARG A 57 -11.09 1.44 -4.58
CA ARG A 57 -10.50 2.62 -5.20
C ARG A 57 -9.17 3.01 -4.53
N LEU A 58 -9.02 2.69 -3.24
CA LEU A 58 -7.84 3.01 -2.47
C LEU A 58 -6.61 2.33 -3.08
N ARG A 59 -5.61 3.13 -3.45
CA ARG A 59 -4.32 2.60 -3.89
C ARG A 59 -3.47 2.25 -2.68
N VAL A 60 -2.77 1.13 -2.73
CA VAL A 60 -1.89 0.71 -1.63
C VAL A 60 -0.43 0.70 -2.08
N GLY A 61 0.51 0.98 -1.17
CA GLY A 61 1.94 0.92 -1.46
C GLY A 61 2.81 0.94 -0.19
N THR A 62 4.12 0.74 -0.36
CA THR A 62 5.09 0.82 0.73
C THR A 62 5.59 2.26 0.95
N PHE A 63 5.96 2.63 2.17
CA PHE A 63 6.62 3.89 2.51
C PHE A 63 7.94 3.65 3.28
N VAL A 64 9.04 3.36 2.62
CA VAL A 64 9.24 2.91 1.23
C VAL A 64 9.61 1.43 1.26
N LEU A 65 9.67 0.77 0.11
CA LEU A 65 10.15 -0.61 0.06
C LEU A 65 11.63 -0.65 0.50
N ALA A 66 11.93 -1.41 1.56
CA ALA A 66 13.29 -1.59 2.02
C ALA A 66 13.98 -2.69 1.19
N VAL A 67 14.33 -2.36 -0.06
CA VAL A 67 14.80 -3.30 -1.09
C VAL A 67 15.89 -4.28 -0.63
N ALA A 68 16.80 -3.87 0.25
CA ALA A 68 17.86 -4.75 0.78
C ALA A 68 17.33 -5.90 1.67
N ARG A 69 16.03 -5.93 1.98
CA ARG A 69 15.35 -6.95 2.79
C ARG A 69 14.59 -7.97 1.94
N HIS A 70 14.51 -7.78 0.62
CA HIS A 70 13.72 -8.62 -0.28
C HIS A 70 14.59 -9.11 -1.43
N GLN A 71 14.28 -10.30 -1.95
CA GLN A 71 14.86 -10.70 -3.23
C GLN A 71 14.18 -9.91 -4.35
N LEU A 72 14.93 -9.53 -5.39
CA LEU A 72 14.42 -8.65 -6.44
C LEU A 72 13.27 -9.31 -7.23
N GLU A 73 13.37 -10.62 -7.42
CA GLU A 73 12.37 -11.47 -8.06
C GLU A 73 11.02 -11.50 -7.32
N ASP A 74 11.02 -11.25 -6.00
CA ASP A 74 9.80 -11.27 -5.19
C ASP A 74 9.00 -9.95 -5.30
N VAL A 75 9.68 -8.86 -5.66
CA VAL A 75 9.12 -7.50 -5.61
C VAL A 75 8.93 -6.88 -7.00
N ILE A 76 9.61 -7.41 -8.02
CA ILE A 76 9.48 -6.95 -9.40
C ILE A 76 8.56 -7.92 -10.14
N ARG A 77 7.41 -7.43 -10.63
CA ARG A 77 6.69 -8.15 -11.67
C ARG A 77 7.53 -8.09 -12.94
N PRO A 78 7.93 -9.23 -13.54
CA PRO A 78 8.63 -9.19 -14.82
C PRO A 78 7.79 -8.39 -15.81
N ALA A 79 8.43 -7.50 -16.56
CA ALA A 79 7.79 -6.87 -17.71
C ALA A 79 7.41 -8.03 -18.64
N GLY A 80 6.11 -8.25 -18.84
CA GLY A 80 5.63 -9.33 -19.69
C GLY A 80 6.27 -9.20 -21.07
N GLY A 81 7.11 -10.17 -21.42
CA GLY A 81 7.35 -10.52 -22.82
C GLY A 81 6.12 -11.26 -23.33
N GLU A 82 5.82 -11.05 -24.60
CA GLU A 82 4.64 -11.55 -25.32
C GLU A 82 4.33 -13.04 -25.10
#